data_AF-A0A848ZQM5-F1
#
_entry.id   AF-A0A848ZQM5-F1
#
_cell.length_a   1.000
_cell.length_b   1.000
_cell.length_c   1.000
_cell.angle_alpha   90.00
_cell.angle_beta   90.00
_cell.angle_gamma   90.00
#
_symmetry.space_group_name_H-M   'P 1'
#
loop_
_entity.id
_entity.type
_entity.pdbx_description
1 polymer ?
#
loop_
_entity_poly.entity_id
_entity_poly.type
_entity_poly.pdbx_seq_one_letter_code
_entity_poly.pdbx_strand_id
1 'polypeptide(L)'
;MRIPFLLLLTFLCCLPSGAQEYFPKNDGVKAENNNYTAFINAKIYVNPSEILDEGTLLIQNGKVVKTGKSLSLPKNTVVLDLTGKTIYPSFIDIYSDFGVEKPKRTSSSGRSAQY
;
A
#
# COMPACT_ATOMS: atom_id res chain seq x y z
N MET A 1 -11.39 59.52 -7.51
CA MET A 1 -11.11 58.30 -8.29
C MET A 1 -10.32 57.22 -7.54
N ARG A 2 -9.92 57.39 -6.27
CA ARG A 2 -8.97 56.47 -5.59
C ARG A 2 -9.63 55.34 -4.78
N ILE A 3 -10.79 55.60 -4.20
CA ILE A 3 -11.56 54.65 -3.38
C ILE A 3 -12.11 53.44 -4.17
N PRO A 4 -12.72 53.59 -5.37
CA PRO A 4 -13.22 52.42 -6.10
C PRO A 4 -12.09 51.50 -6.57
N PHE A 5 -10.91 52.07 -6.84
CA PHE A 5 -9.71 51.31 -7.19
C PHE A 5 -9.18 50.50 -5.99
N LEU A 6 -9.22 51.08 -4.79
CA LEU A 6 -8.80 50.40 -3.56
C LEU A 6 -9.75 49.25 -3.19
N LEU A 7 -11.06 49.43 -3.38
CA LEU A 7 -12.07 48.37 -3.17
C LEU A 7 -11.95 47.23 -4.18
N LEU A 8 -11.60 47.54 -5.43
CA LEU A 8 -11.34 46.52 -6.46
C LEU A 8 -10.08 45.71 -6.12
N LEU A 9 -9.04 46.38 -5.60
CA LEU A 9 -7.78 45.74 -5.22
C LEU A 9 -7.97 44.79 -4.01
N THR A 10 -8.77 45.19 -3.02
CA THR A 10 -9.06 44.34 -1.86
C THR A 10 -9.94 43.15 -2.24
N PHE A 11 -10.90 43.33 -3.16
CA PHE A 11 -11.72 42.22 -3.66
C PHE A 11 -10.90 41.19 -4.44
N LEU A 12 -9.92 41.64 -5.23
CA LEU A 12 -9.05 40.75 -6.00
C LEU A 12 -8.09 39.92 -5.12
N CYS A 13 -7.69 40.46 -3.95
CA CYS A 13 -6.86 39.74 -2.97
C CYS A 13 -7.62 38.68 -2.14
N CYS A 14 -8.96 38.67 -2.16
CA CYS A 14 -9.78 37.75 -1.37
C CYS A 14 -10.31 36.53 -2.15
N LEU A 15 -9.82 36.29 -3.36
CA LEU A 15 -10.17 35.06 -4.07
C LEU A 15 -9.62 33.84 -3.30
N PRO A 16 -10.45 32.87 -2.92
CA PRO A 16 -9.97 31.69 -2.22
C PRO A 16 -9.02 30.90 -3.14
N SER A 17 -7.74 30.82 -2.76
CA SER A 17 -6.80 29.89 -3.37
C SER A 17 -7.25 28.47 -3.05
N GLY A 18 -7.89 27.82 -4.02
CA GLY A 18 -8.17 26.39 -3.94
C GLY A 18 -6.84 25.62 -3.93
N ALA A 19 -6.41 25.17 -2.76
CA ALA A 19 -5.35 24.19 -2.67
C ALA A 19 -5.88 22.88 -3.27
N GLN A 20 -5.21 22.37 -4.30
CA GLN A 20 -5.57 21.09 -4.89
C GLN A 20 -5.29 20.00 -3.84
N GLU A 21 -6.31 19.19 -3.50
CA GLU A 21 -6.11 17.94 -2.78
C GLU A 21 -5.39 16.96 -3.70
N TYR A 22 -4.07 16.88 -3.57
CA TYR A 22 -3.25 15.88 -4.25
C TYR A 22 -3.40 14.54 -3.52
N PHE A 23 -4.31 13.70 -4.01
CA PHE A 23 -4.33 12.28 -3.64
C PHE A 23 -3.47 11.49 -4.63
N PRO A 24 -2.56 10.61 -4.17
CA PRO A 24 -1.82 9.71 -5.02
C PRO A 24 -2.80 8.82 -5.80
N LYS A 25 -2.93 9.09 -7.09
CA LYS A 25 -3.70 8.30 -8.04
C LYS A 25 -2.81 7.14 -8.52
N ASN A 26 -3.13 5.91 -8.09
CA ASN A 26 -2.34 4.72 -8.42
C ASN A 26 -2.73 4.08 -9.77
N ASP A 27 -3.21 4.91 -10.69
CA ASP A 27 -3.71 4.64 -12.04
C ASP A 27 -2.62 4.78 -13.12
N GLY A 28 -1.35 4.84 -12.72
CA GLY A 28 -0.21 4.72 -13.64
C GLY A 28 -0.24 3.42 -14.46
N VAL A 29 0.50 3.42 -15.58
CA VAL A 29 0.61 2.27 -16.49
C VAL A 29 0.97 1.01 -15.71
N LYS A 30 0.04 0.04 -15.67
CA LYS A 30 0.30 -1.27 -15.06
C LYS A 30 1.20 -2.05 -16.02
N ALA A 31 2.48 -2.15 -15.69
CA ALA A 31 3.37 -3.07 -16.36
C ALA A 31 3.04 -4.49 -15.89
N GLU A 32 2.34 -5.26 -16.73
CA GLU A 32 2.09 -6.69 -16.52
C GLU A 32 3.43 -7.44 -16.61
N ASN A 33 4.01 -7.80 -15.47
CA ASN A 33 5.23 -8.60 -15.41
C ASN A 33 4.89 -10.02 -14.98
N ASN A 34 4.90 -10.95 -15.94
CA ASN A 34 4.66 -12.39 -15.72
C ASN A 34 5.94 -13.19 -15.44
N ASN A 35 7.09 -12.53 -15.28
CA ASN A 35 8.34 -13.20 -14.93
C ASN A 35 8.27 -13.76 -13.52
N TYR A 36 9.06 -14.81 -13.30
CA TYR A 36 9.31 -15.29 -11.95
C TYR A 36 10.32 -14.37 -11.25
N THR A 37 10.23 -14.30 -9.93
CA THR A 37 11.23 -13.66 -9.08
C THR A 37 11.68 -14.68 -8.05
N ALA A 38 12.99 -14.94 -7.99
CA ALA A 38 13.58 -15.83 -6.99
C ALA A 38 14.45 -15.02 -6.03
N PHE A 39 14.15 -15.10 -4.74
CA PHE A 39 15.02 -14.63 -3.68
C PHE A 39 15.87 -15.80 -3.19
N ILE A 40 17.18 -15.75 -3.37
CA ILE A 40 18.10 -16.86 -3.05
C ILE A 40 18.94 -16.55 -1.80
N ASN A 41 19.51 -17.59 -1.20
CA ASN A 41 20.46 -17.51 -0.07
C ASN A 41 19.92 -16.81 1.18
N ALA A 42 18.59 -16.71 1.33
CA ALA A 42 17.97 -16.09 2.49
C ALA A 42 17.79 -17.10 3.63
N LYS A 43 17.80 -16.65 4.88
CA LYS A 43 17.16 -17.41 5.97
C LYS A 43 15.65 -17.24 5.84
N ILE A 44 14.89 -18.30 5.62
CA ILE A 44 13.45 -18.22 5.36
C ILE A 44 12.68 -18.94 6.45
N TYR A 45 11.77 -18.23 7.11
CA TYR A 45 10.79 -18.82 8.02
C TYR A 45 9.53 -19.16 7.21
N VAL A 46 9.31 -20.44 6.92
CA VAL A 46 8.12 -20.87 6.17
C VAL A 46 6.91 -20.95 7.12
N ASN A 47 7.14 -21.49 8.31
CA ASN A 47 6.19 -21.55 9.41
C ASN A 47 6.99 -21.57 10.73
N PRO A 48 6.34 -21.57 11.91
CA PRO A 48 7.04 -21.51 13.19
C PRO A 48 8.04 -22.66 13.45
N SER A 49 7.91 -23.79 12.76
CA SER A 49 8.73 -24.98 12.94
C SER A 49 9.71 -25.23 11.80
N GLU A 50 9.45 -24.67 10.62
CA GLU A 50 10.24 -24.88 9.41
C GLU A 50 11.01 -23.62 9.04
N ILE A 51 12.33 -23.71 9.21
CA ILE A 51 13.28 -22.64 8.91
C ILE A 51 14.30 -23.19 7.90
N LEU A 52 14.48 -22.46 6.81
CA LEU A 52 15.44 -22.78 5.77
C LEU A 52 16.61 -21.80 5.85
N ASP A 53 17.77 -22.30 6.29
CA ASP A 53 19.03 -21.58 6.09
C ASP A 53 19.46 -21.67 4.62
N GLU A 54 19.86 -20.53 4.05
CA GLU A 54 20.25 -20.39 2.64
C GLU A 54 19.16 -20.89 1.67
N GLY A 55 17.91 -20.60 2.00
CA GLY A 55 16.74 -20.96 1.23
C GLY A 55 16.49 -20.05 0.02
N THR A 56 15.69 -20.58 -0.90
CA THR A 56 15.16 -19.87 -2.06
C THR A 56 13.64 -19.72 -1.96
N LEU A 57 13.11 -18.51 -2.18
CA LEU A 57 11.69 -18.22 -2.33
C LEU A 57 11.39 -17.82 -3.78
N LEU A 58 10.55 -18.59 -4.47
CA LEU A 58 10.12 -18.33 -5.84
C LEU A 58 8.71 -17.73 -5.84
N ILE A 59 8.56 -16.57 -6.48
CA ILE A 59 7.31 -15.82 -6.61
C ILE A 59 6.97 -15.63 -8.08
N GLN A 60 5.68 -15.65 -8.40
CA GLN A 60 5.15 -15.24 -9.70
C GLN A 60 3.77 -14.62 -9.49
N ASN A 61 3.47 -13.52 -10.19
CA ASN A 61 2.15 -12.87 -10.18
C ASN A 61 1.64 -12.57 -8.74
N GLY A 62 2.54 -12.08 -7.88
CA GLY A 62 2.24 -11.75 -6.48
C GLY A 62 1.99 -12.96 -5.56
N LYS A 63 2.23 -14.19 -6.03
CA LYS A 63 2.02 -15.42 -5.26
C LYS A 63 3.32 -16.19 -5.08
N VAL A 64 3.47 -16.82 -3.92
CA VAL A 64 4.54 -17.79 -3.68
C VAL A 64 4.24 -19.04 -4.49
N VAL A 65 5.17 -19.40 -5.38
CA VAL A 65 5.08 -20.59 -6.22
C VAL A 65 5.74 -21.77 -5.52
N LYS A 66 6.93 -21.56 -4.95
CA LYS A 66 7.70 -22.61 -4.28
C LYS A 66 8.74 -22.02 -3.33
N THR A 67 9.08 -22.77 -2.29
CA THR A 67 10.15 -22.44 -1.35
C THR A 67 11.00 -23.68 -1.08
N GLY A 68 12.31 -23.55 -0.92
CA GLY A 68 13.22 -24.67 -0.64
C GLY A 68 14.70 -24.29 -0.77
N LYS A 69 15.62 -25.16 -0.32
CA LYS A 69 17.08 -24.90 -0.40
C LYS A 69 17.68 -25.05 -1.80
N SER A 70 17.18 -25.99 -2.59
CA SER A 70 17.64 -26.21 -3.96
C SER A 70 16.43 -26.33 -4.88
N LEU A 71 16.14 -25.23 -5.58
CA LEU A 71 15.04 -25.14 -6.53
C LEU A 71 15.59 -25.00 -7.94
N SER A 72 15.04 -25.77 -8.87
CA SER A 72 15.21 -25.49 -10.30
C SER A 72 14.42 -24.24 -10.65
N LEU A 73 15.13 -23.21 -11.12
CA LEU A 73 14.51 -21.94 -11.50
C LEU A 73 14.10 -21.97 -12.98
N PRO A 74 12.88 -21.52 -13.33
CA PRO A 74 12.50 -21.26 -14.70
C PRO A 74 13.48 -20.31 -15.41
N LYS A 75 13.57 -20.38 -16.74
CA LYS A 75 14.49 -19.53 -17.51
C LYS A 75 14.15 -18.04 -17.44
N ASN A 76 12.87 -17.70 -17.25
CA ASN A 76 12.38 -16.33 -17.14
C ASN A 76 12.31 -15.85 -15.68
N THR A 77 13.29 -16.24 -14.86
CA THR A 77 13.38 -15.85 -13.46
C THR A 77 14.36 -14.69 -13.26
N VAL A 78 13.88 -13.62 -12.63
CA VAL A 78 14.72 -12.57 -12.05
C VAL A 78 15.25 -13.07 -10.71
N VAL A 79 16.56 -13.14 -10.56
CA VAL A 79 17.21 -13.66 -9.34
C VAL A 79 17.71 -12.50 -8.49
N LEU A 80 17.37 -12.52 -7.20
CA LEU A 80 17.86 -11.58 -6.20
C LEU A 80 18.56 -12.36 -5.09
N ASP A 81 19.83 -12.04 -4.86
CA ASP A 81 20.61 -12.61 -3.77
C ASP A 81 20.34 -11.85 -2.47
N LEU A 82 19.86 -12.58 -1.46
CA LEU A 82 19.55 -12.08 -0.14
C LEU A 82 20.45 -12.69 0.94
N THR A 83 21.69 -13.05 0.59
CA THR A 83 22.71 -13.53 1.54
C THR A 83 22.77 -12.63 2.79
N GLY A 84 22.72 -13.26 3.96
CA GLY A 84 22.72 -12.58 5.26
C GLY A 84 21.42 -11.90 5.64
N LYS A 85 20.36 -12.02 4.83
CA LYS A 85 19.02 -11.47 5.12
C LYS A 85 18.05 -12.59 5.49
N THR A 86 16.96 -12.18 6.12
CA THR A 86 15.90 -13.08 6.61
C THR A 86 14.56 -12.70 5.99
N ILE A 87 13.82 -13.71 5.52
CA ILE A 87 12.44 -13.58 5.04
C ILE A 87 11.50 -14.18 6.08
N TYR A 88 10.46 -13.42 6.41
CA TYR A 88 9.35 -13.83 7.27
C TYR A 88 8.01 -13.63 6.56
N PRO A 89 6.98 -14.42 6.90
CA PRO A 89 5.60 -14.05 6.60
C PRO A 89 5.32 -12.68 7.22
N SER A 90 4.60 -11.83 6.48
CA SER A 90 4.27 -10.49 6.99
C SER A 90 3.37 -10.58 8.22
N PHE A 91 3.43 -9.56 9.07
CA PHE A 91 2.60 -9.49 10.26
C PHE A 91 1.17 -9.09 9.92
N ILE A 92 0.22 -9.60 10.70
CA ILE A 92 -1.20 -9.24 10.61
C ILE A 92 -1.52 -8.35 11.81
N ASP A 93 -1.94 -7.10 11.53
CA ASP A 93 -2.42 -6.17 12.55
C ASP A 93 -3.94 -6.27 12.68
N ILE A 94 -4.40 -6.81 13.82
CA ILE A 94 -5.81 -7.05 14.11
C ILE A 94 -6.54 -5.81 14.66
N TYR A 95 -5.82 -4.74 15.00
CA TYR A 95 -6.38 -3.51 15.58
C TYR A 95 -6.36 -2.32 14.60
N SER A 96 -6.00 -2.55 13.34
CA SER A 96 -5.98 -1.51 12.33
C SER A 96 -7.39 -1.09 11.90
N ASP A 97 -7.66 0.22 11.88
CA ASP A 97 -8.82 0.82 11.23
C ASP A 97 -8.55 1.17 9.76
N PHE A 98 -7.36 0.82 9.23
CA PHE A 98 -6.97 1.08 7.86
C PHE A 98 -7.85 0.32 6.87
N GLY A 99 -8.49 1.05 5.95
CA GLY A 99 -9.38 0.46 4.94
C GLY A 99 -10.77 0.07 5.46
N VAL A 100 -11.07 0.29 6.75
CA VAL A 100 -12.40 0.04 7.32
C VAL A 100 -13.22 1.32 7.31
N GLU A 101 -14.45 1.27 6.80
CA GLU A 101 -15.34 2.42 6.83
C GLU A 101 -15.78 2.73 8.26
N LYS A 102 -15.63 3.99 8.69
CA LYS A 102 -16.07 4.41 10.02
C LYS A 102 -17.60 4.28 10.13
N PRO A 103 -18.11 3.78 11.27
CA PRO A 103 -19.56 3.68 11.47
C PRO A 103 -20.19 5.06 11.38
N LYS A 104 -21.13 5.23 10.44
CA LYS A 104 -21.92 6.47 10.30
C LYS A 104 -23.02 6.47 11.35
N ARG A 105 -23.18 7.58 12.07
CA ARG A 105 -24.37 7.78 12.92
C ARG A 105 -25.61 7.75 12.03
N THR A 106 -26.63 6.99 12.43
CA THR A 106 -27.96 7.12 11.85
C THR A 106 -28.43 8.56 12.01
N SER A 107 -28.88 9.18 10.93
CA SER A 107 -29.51 10.49 10.97
C SER A 107 -30.82 10.37 11.76
N SER A 108 -30.81 10.87 13.00
CA SER A 108 -32.03 11.02 13.78
C SER A 108 -32.84 12.18 13.19
N SER A 109 -33.82 11.85 12.37
CA SER A 109 -34.96 12.71 12.05
C SER A 109 -35.99 12.53 13.17
N GLY A 110 -35.79 13.17 14.32
CA GLY A 110 -36.81 13.15 15.35
C GLY A 110 -36.32 13.63 16.71
N ARG A 111 -36.54 14.90 16.99
CA ARG A 111 -36.85 15.33 18.35
C ARG A 111 -38.21 14.75 18.72
N SER A 112 -38.25 13.55 19.29
CA SER A 112 -39.43 13.12 20.06
C SER A 112 -39.11 13.31 21.54
N ALA A 113 -39.77 14.29 22.16
CA ALA A 113 -39.80 14.38 23.61
C ALA A 113 -40.48 13.11 24.15
N GLN A 114 -39.80 12.39 25.05
CA GLN A 114 -40.45 11.41 25.91
C GLN A 114 -41.07 12.18 27.08
N TYR A 115 -42.39 12.11 27.19
CA TYR A 115 -43.11 12.38 28.44
C TYR A 115 -43.10 11.10 29.28
#